data_AF-A0A329R865-F1
#
_entry.id   AF-A0A329R865-F1
#
_cell.length_a   1.000
_cell.length_b   1.000
_cell.length_c   1.000
_cell.angle_alpha   90.00
_cell.angle_beta   90.00
_cell.angle_gamma   90.00
#
_symmetry.space_group_name_H-M   'P 1'
#
loop_
_entity.id
_entity.type
_entity.pdbx_description
1 polymer ?
#
loop_
_entity_poly.entity_id
_entity_poly.type
_entity_poly.pdbx_seq_one_letter_code
_entity_poly.pdbx_strand_id
1 'polypeptide(L)'
;MDVNVDFVQKIYFTVKNSETYREFFSGKKVVIVLDNAPAHNQTEARLEQKLGEHSDLVLLGVGPYSPMLNLIEAASVCSSP
;
A
#
# COMPACT_ATOMS: atom_id res chain seq x y z
N MET A 1 -2.44 -16.58 4.82
CA MET A 1 -3.24 -15.41 4.37
C MET A 1 -2.90 -14.15 5.15
N ASP A 2 -2.62 -14.23 6.47
CA ASP A 2 -2.27 -13.04 7.29
C ASP A 2 -0.88 -12.43 7.04
N VAL A 3 0.03 -13.18 6.42
CA VAL A 3 1.41 -12.73 6.14
C VAL A 3 1.45 -11.42 5.34
N ASN A 4 0.57 -11.25 4.35
CA ASN A 4 0.53 -10.03 3.54
C ASN A 4 0.03 -8.82 4.34
N VAL A 5 -0.94 -9.04 5.24
CA VAL A 5 -1.49 -7.99 6.10
C VAL A 5 -0.44 -7.54 7.11
N ASP A 6 0.23 -8.50 7.78
CA ASP A 6 1.33 -8.23 8.70
C ASP A 6 2.49 -7.49 8.01
N PHE A 7 2.81 -7.89 6.79
CA PHE A 7 3.86 -7.26 6.00
C PHE A 7 3.52 -5.80 5.65
N VAL A 8 2.33 -5.52 5.13
CA VAL A 8 1.89 -4.16 4.79
C VAL A 8 1.80 -3.28 6.04
N GLN A 9 1.27 -3.81 7.14
CA GLN A 9 1.25 -3.11 8.42
C GLN A 9 2.65 -2.75 8.90
N LYS A 10 3.62 -3.66 8.78
CA LYS A 10 5.01 -3.39 9.15
C LYS A 10 5.61 -2.28 8.29
N ILE A 11 5.32 -2.25 7.00
CA ILE A 11 5.76 -1.16 6.10
C ILE A 11 5.16 0.16 6.57
N TYR A 12 3.85 0.21 6.81
CA TYR A 12 3.16 1.41 7.29
C TYR A 12 3.84 2.00 8.52
N PHE A 13 4.06 1.20 9.57
CA PHE A 13 4.72 1.66 10.78
C PHE A 13 6.19 2.05 10.55
N THR A 14 6.91 1.33 9.69
CA THR A 14 8.30 1.66 9.36
C THR A 14 8.39 3.03 8.67
N VAL A 15 7.51 3.30 7.70
CA VAL A 15 7.44 4.59 7.01
C VAL A 15 7.07 5.71 7.98
N LYS A 16 6.03 5.53 8.81
CA LYS A 16 5.61 6.53 9.81
C LYS A 16 6.70 6.89 10.81
N ASN A 17 7.54 5.92 11.18
CA ASN A 17 8.66 6.12 12.11
C ASN A 17 9.95 6.59 11.44
N SER A 18 10.01 6.61 10.10
CA SER A 18 11.18 7.13 9.38
C SER A 18 11.36 8.62 9.62
N GLU A 19 12.61 9.05 9.73
CA GLU A 19 12.97 10.46 9.91
C GLU A 19 12.44 11.31 8.76
N THR A 20 12.59 10.84 7.52
CA THR A 20 12.08 11.51 6.32
C THR A 20 10.57 11.76 6.39
N TYR A 21 9.78 10.76 6.78
CA TYR A 21 8.34 10.96 6.92
C TYR A 21 8.04 11.97 8.03
N ARG A 22 8.73 11.85 9.17
CA ARG A 22 8.48 12.68 10.35
C ARG A 22 8.87 14.15 10.14
N GLU A 23 9.90 14.41 9.35
CA GLU A 23 10.37 15.78 9.04
C GLU A 23 9.58 16.43 7.91
N PHE A 24 9.29 15.70 6.83
CA PHE A 24 8.77 16.30 5.59
C PHE A 24 7.29 15.98 5.33
N PHE A 25 6.75 14.91 5.92
CA PHE A 25 5.42 14.38 5.60
C PHE A 25 4.52 14.20 6.83
N SER A 26 4.93 14.70 8.01
CA SER A 26 4.09 14.70 9.21
C SER A 26 2.74 15.36 8.96
N GLY A 27 1.66 14.69 9.37
CA GLY A 27 0.29 15.13 9.14
C GLY A 27 -0.24 14.91 7.72
N LYS A 28 0.55 14.37 6.79
CA LYS A 28 0.06 13.92 5.48
C LYS A 28 -0.51 12.51 5.59
N LYS A 29 -1.55 12.24 4.80
CA LYS A 29 -2.12 10.90 4.69
C LYS A 29 -1.14 9.94 4.02
N VAL A 30 -1.09 8.70 4.49
CA VAL A 30 -0.36 7.61 3.85
C VAL A 30 -1.33 6.87 2.94
N VAL A 31 -0.93 6.69 1.69
CA VAL A 31 -1.73 5.98 0.69
C VAL A 31 -1.07 4.65 0.40
N ILE A 32 -1.79 3.54 0.60
CA ILE A 32 -1.33 2.20 0.25
C ILE A 32 -2.11 1.77 -0.99
N VAL A 33 -1.39 1.43 -2.05
CA VAL A 33 -1.96 0.96 -3.31
C VAL A 33 -1.70 -0.55 -3.41
N LEU A 34 -2.76 -1.33 -3.59
CA LEU A 34 -2.68 -2.77 -3.78
C LEU A 34 -3.13 -3.11 -5.20
N ASP A 35 -2.44 -4.05 -5.84
CA ASP A 35 -2.87 -4.59 -7.14
C ASP A 35 -4.11 -5.48 -6.97
N ASN A 36 -4.89 -5.62 -8.04
CA ASN A 36 -6.19 -6.31 -8.01
C ASN A 36 -6.10 -7.83 -8.23
N ALA A 37 -5.00 -8.51 -7.90
CA ALA A 37 -5.03 -9.96 -8.04
C ALA A 37 -6.04 -10.58 -7.05
N PRO A 38 -6.70 -11.71 -7.36
CA PRO A 38 -7.74 -12.30 -6.51
C PRO A 38 -7.32 -12.57 -5.06
N ALA A 39 -6.02 -12.73 -4.80
CA ALA A 39 -5.44 -12.89 -3.46
C ALA A 39 -5.42 -11.58 -2.63
N HIS A 40 -5.53 -10.41 -3.28
CA HIS A 40 -5.41 -9.09 -2.66
C HIS A 40 -6.73 -8.54 -2.14
N ASN A 41 -7.89 -8.95 -2.68
CA ASN A 41 -9.22 -8.57 -2.13
C ASN A 41 -9.40 -9.00 -0.67
N GLN A 42 -8.81 -10.14 -0.27
CA GLN A 42 -8.81 -10.58 1.14
C GLN A 42 -7.83 -9.78 2.00
N THR A 43 -6.75 -9.28 1.41
CA THR A 43 -5.74 -8.47 2.10
C THR A 43 -6.27 -7.06 2.35
N GLU A 44 -6.99 -6.47 1.39
CA GLU A 44 -7.64 -5.17 1.50
C GLU A 44 -8.65 -5.14 2.66
N ALA A 45 -9.62 -6.05 2.65
CA ALA A 45 -10.65 -6.13 3.70
C ALA A 45 -10.07 -6.40 5.11
N ARG A 46 -8.94 -7.11 5.20
CA ARG A 46 -8.24 -7.35 6.47
C ARG A 46 -7.40 -6.16 6.91
N LEU A 47 -6.81 -5.41 5.98
CA LEU A 47 -6.10 -4.17 6.28
C LEU A 47 -7.06 -3.08 6.77
N GLU A 48 -8.24 -2.97 6.18
CA GLU A 48 -9.28 -2.06 6.70
C GLU A 48 -9.68 -2.43 8.13
N GLN A 49 -9.81 -3.72 8.47
CA GLN A 49 -10.10 -4.14 9.84
C GLN A 49 -8.97 -3.85 10.82
N LYS A 50 -7.71 -3.98 10.38
CA LYS A 50 -6.53 -3.93 11.26
C LYS A 50 -5.90 -2.54 11.38
N LEU A 51 -6.01 -1.74 10.31
CA LEU A 51 -5.46 -0.39 10.22
C LEU A 51 -6.54 0.68 10.05
N GLY A 52 -7.82 0.32 9.94
CA GLY A 52 -8.92 1.29 9.79
C GLY A 52 -9.11 2.25 10.96
N GLU A 53 -8.48 1.98 12.10
CA GLU A 53 -8.39 2.93 13.23
C GLU A 53 -7.46 4.12 12.93
N HIS A 54 -6.57 4.00 11.93
CA HIS A 54 -5.68 5.08 11.50
C HIS A 54 -6.40 6.02 10.53
N SER A 55 -6.92 7.13 11.06
CA SER A 55 -7.60 8.19 10.27
C SER A 55 -6.77 8.81 9.14
N ASP A 56 -5.45 8.62 9.16
CA ASP A 56 -4.49 9.10 8.17
C ASP A 56 -4.10 8.06 7.10
N LEU A 57 -4.68 6.85 7.15
CA LEU A 57 -4.48 5.83 6.14
C LEU A 57 -5.57 5.90 5.06
N VAL A 58 -5.16 5.80 3.79
CA VAL A 58 -6.05 5.63 2.65
C VAL A 58 -5.63 4.39 1.89
N LEU A 59 -6.56 3.46 1.71
CA LEU A 59 -6.37 2.25 0.91
C LEU A 59 -6.97 2.47 -0.48
N LEU A 60 -6.18 2.23 -1.52
CA LEU A 60 -6.63 2.32 -2.92
C LEU A 60 -6.50 0.95 -3.57
N GLY A 61 -7.63 0.29 -3.81
CA GLY A 61 -7.73 -0.86 -4.69
C GLY A 61 -7.68 -0.40 -6.15
N VAL A 62 -6.72 -0.91 -6.92
CA VAL A 62 -6.67 -0.67 -8.37
C VAL A 62 -7.75 -1.52 -9.04
N GLY A 63 -8.42 -1.03 -10.09
CA GLY A 63 -9.37 -1.84 -10.87
C GLY A 63 -8.69 -2.99 -11.63
N PRO A 64 -9.45 -4.03 -12.07
CA PRO A 64 -8.87 -5.16 -12.79
C PRO A 64 -8.15 -4.70 -14.06
N TYR A 65 -6.97 -5.27 -14.34
CA TYR A 65 -6.15 -4.99 -15.52
C TYR A 65 -5.83 -3.51 -15.75
N SER A 66 -5.35 -2.80 -14.73
CA SER A 66 -4.72 -1.48 -14.90
C SER A 66 -3.21 -1.52 -14.65
N PRO A 67 -2.42 -2.25 -15.47
CA PRO A 67 -0.95 -2.29 -15.33
C PRO A 67 -0.32 -0.88 -15.40
N MET A 68 -0.93 0.04 -16.15
CA MET A 68 -0.50 1.45 -16.21
C MET A 68 -0.77 2.24 -14.92
N LEU A 69 -1.65 1.76 -14.03
CA LEU A 69 -1.97 2.40 -12.75
C LEU A 69 -1.25 1.73 -11.57
N ASN A 70 -0.51 0.65 -11.82
CA ASN A 70 0.37 0.05 -10.85
C ASN A 70 1.78 0.66 -11.02
N LEU A 71 2.14 1.60 -10.14
CA LEU A 71 3.46 2.24 -10.17
C LEU A 71 4.62 1.21 -10.09
N ILE A 72 4.33 0.02 -9.55
CA ILE A 72 5.25 -1.11 -9.44
C ILE A 72 5.53 -1.77 -10.82
N GLU A 73 4.53 -1.85 -11.71
CA GLU A 73 4.72 -2.40 -13.06
C GLU A 73 5.39 -1.41 -14.02
N ALA A 74 5.16 -0.11 -13.83
CA ALA A 74 5.81 0.94 -14.61
C ALA A 74 7.36 0.88 -14.47
N ALA A 75 7.88 0.47 -13.31
CA ALA A 75 9.31 0.26 -13.10
C ALA A 75 9.86 -0.99 -13.83
N SER A 76 9.03 -2.00 -14.05
CA SER A 76 9.39 -3.22 -14.78
C SER A 76 9.51 -2.98 -16.29
N VAL A 77 8.70 -2.08 -16.85
CA VAL A 77 8.67 -1.82 -18.31
C VAL A 77 9.95 -1.13 -18.81
N CYS A 78 10.64 -0.35 -17.98
CA CYS A 78 11.92 0.27 -18.35
C CYS A 78 13.12 -0.69 -18.32
N SER A 79 12.92 -1.98 -18.02
CA SER A 79 13.99 -2.99 -17.90
C SER A 79 14.05 -3.97 -19.07
N SER A 80 13.24 -3.78 -20.12
CA SER A 80 13.31 -4.62 -21.33
C SER A 80 14.14 -3.89 -22.40
N PRO A 81 15.17 -4.54 -22.98
CA PRO A 81 16.04 -3.93 -24.00
C PRO A 81 15.32 -3.63 -25.31
#